data_AF-A0A946Y1P2-F1
#
_entry.id   AF-A0A946Y1P2-F1
#
_cell.length_a   1.000
_cell.length_b   1.000
_cell.length_c   1.000
_cell.angle_alpha   90.00
_cell.angle_beta   90.00
_cell.angle_gamma   90.00
#
_symmetry.space_group_name_H-M   'P 1'
#
loop_
_entity.id
_entity.type
_entity.pdbx_description
1 polymer ?
#
loop_
_entity_poly.entity_id
_entity_poly.type
_entity_poly.pdbx_seq_one_letter_code
_entity_poly.pdbx_strand_id
1 'polypeptide(L)'
;MNRRIFEEEHEMFRDSVRSFMKNEIGPHADRWQEQGIVDRDAFQKAGEQGLLLMWADEQYGGAGVADFRYEQILIEENAHHGDAGFFMTLHSRLVGPYLGELANEEQKQRWLPKCISGEHILAVAITEPG
;
A
#
# COMPACT_ATOMS: atom_id res chain seq x y z
N MET A 1 0.87 12.24 -22.86
CA MET A 1 2.17 11.75 -23.38
C MET A 1 2.19 10.25 -23.15
N ASN A 2 2.44 9.43 -24.17
CA ASN A 2 2.45 7.96 -23.99
C ASN A 2 3.75 7.53 -23.28
N ARG A 3 3.65 6.94 -22.09
CA ARG A 3 4.81 6.55 -21.27
C ARG A 3 5.31 5.17 -21.72
N ARG A 4 6.59 5.06 -22.04
CA ARG A 4 7.18 3.83 -22.60
C ARG A 4 7.73 2.84 -21.57
N ILE A 5 7.55 3.13 -20.28
CA ILE A 5 8.09 2.29 -19.20
C ILE A 5 7.12 1.22 -18.73
N PHE A 6 5.85 1.28 -19.14
CA PHE A 6 4.83 0.31 -18.75
C PHE A 6 4.60 -0.73 -19.83
N GLU A 7 4.42 -1.97 -19.39
CA GLU A 7 4.08 -3.11 -20.23
C GLU A 7 2.60 -3.44 -20.07
N GLU A 8 2.07 -4.36 -20.87
CA GLU A 8 0.64 -4.72 -20.85
C GLU A 8 0.16 -5.14 -19.44
N GLU A 9 0.95 -5.95 -18.74
CA GLU A 9 0.65 -6.36 -17.35
C GLU A 9 0.54 -5.18 -16.37
N HIS A 10 1.34 -4.12 -16.58
CA HIS A 10 1.29 -2.92 -15.76
C HIS A 10 0.01 -2.13 -16.01
N GLU A 11 -0.44 -2.04 -17.27
CA GLU A 11 -1.70 -1.37 -17.60
C GLU A 11 -2.91 -2.18 -17.11
N MET A 12 -2.85 -3.52 -17.18
CA MET A 12 -3.87 -4.38 -16.57
C MET A 12 -3.94 -4.19 -15.04
N PHE A 13 -2.79 -4.16 -14.37
CA PHE A 13 -2.72 -3.87 -12.95
C PHE A 13 -3.26 -2.47 -12.63
N ARG A 14 -2.91 -1.47 -13.43
CA ARG A 14 -3.43 -0.10 -13.30
C ARG A 14 -4.94 -0.05 -13.36
N ASP A 15 -5.57 -0.76 -14.29
CA ASP A 15 -7.03 -0.79 -14.37
C ASP A 15 -7.66 -1.47 -13.15
N SER A 16 -7.03 -2.52 -12.61
CA SER A 16 -7.46 -3.14 -11.35
C SER A 16 -7.36 -2.17 -10.16
N VAL A 17 -6.20 -1.54 -9.98
CA VAL A 17 -5.98 -0.55 -8.91
C VAL A 17 -6.94 0.63 -9.05
N ARG A 18 -7.14 1.15 -10.26
CA ARG A 18 -8.09 2.23 -10.52
C ARG A 18 -9.49 1.86 -10.06
N SER A 19 -9.93 0.63 -10.38
CA SER A 19 -11.23 0.11 -9.97
C SER A 19 -11.33 0.07 -8.44
N PHE A 20 -10.32 -0.48 -7.77
CA PHE A 20 -10.25 -0.49 -6.30
C PHE A 20 -10.34 0.92 -5.72
N MET A 21 -9.53 1.87 -6.19
CA MET A 21 -9.53 3.24 -5.68
C MET A 21 -10.90 3.91 -5.88
N LYS A 22 -11.52 3.77 -7.05
CA LYS A 22 -12.83 4.38 -7.34
C LYS A 22 -13.99 3.79 -6.56
N ASN A 23 -13.92 2.51 -6.20
CA ASN A 23 -15.04 1.81 -5.59
C ASN A 23 -14.92 1.67 -4.07
N GLU A 24 -13.69 1.53 -3.56
CA GLU A 24 -13.44 1.20 -2.14
C GLU A 24 -12.81 2.35 -1.34
N ILE A 25 -12.16 3.32 -2.00
CA ILE A 25 -11.41 4.39 -1.33
C ILE A 25 -12.07 5.75 -1.59
N GLY A 26 -12.10 6.19 -2.85
CA GLY A 26 -12.59 7.50 -3.28
C GLY A 26 -14.00 7.87 -2.78
N PRO A 27 -15.00 6.97 -2.76
CA PRO A 27 -16.34 7.28 -2.25
C PRO A 27 -16.39 7.71 -0.78
N HIS A 28 -15.32 7.49 -0.03
CA HIS A 28 -15.24 7.81 1.40
C HIS A 28 -14.42 9.07 1.70
N ALA A 29 -13.76 9.68 0.71
CA ALA A 29 -12.79 10.75 0.90
C ALA A 29 -13.35 11.96 1.68
N ASP A 30 -14.49 12.52 1.25
CA ASP A 30 -15.11 13.68 1.91
C ASP A 30 -15.43 13.39 3.39
N ARG A 31 -15.98 12.20 3.69
CA ARG A 31 -16.27 11.76 5.05
C ARG A 31 -14.99 11.62 5.88
N TRP A 32 -13.94 11.01 5.33
CA TRP A 32 -12.66 10.83 6.01
C TRP A 32 -11.96 12.16 6.30
N GLN A 33 -12.05 13.10 5.37
CA GLN A 33 -11.55 14.45 5.56
C GLN A 33 -12.31 15.18 6.69
N GLU A 34 -13.63 15.09 6.73
CA GLU A 34 -14.44 15.69 7.79
C GLU A 34 -14.13 15.11 9.18
N GLN A 35 -13.95 13.78 9.29
CA GLN A 35 -13.62 13.14 10.57
C GLN A 35 -12.12 13.19 10.94
N GLY A 36 -11.25 13.57 9.99
CA GLY A 36 -9.81 13.70 10.19
C GLY A 36 -9.05 12.37 10.29
N ILE A 37 -9.64 11.26 9.86
CA ILE A 37 -9.02 9.93 9.88
C ILE A 37 -9.58 9.04 8.77
N VAL A 38 -8.73 8.21 8.15
CA VAL A 38 -9.18 7.14 7.23
C VAL A 38 -9.58 5.91 8.04
N ASP A 39 -10.69 5.29 7.67
CA ASP A 39 -11.16 4.09 8.36
C ASP A 39 -10.16 2.93 8.22
N ARG A 40 -9.97 2.17 9.30
CA ARG A 40 -8.96 1.10 9.34
C ARG A 40 -9.28 -0.05 8.37
N ASP A 41 -10.55 -0.24 8.01
CA ASP A 41 -10.98 -1.28 7.08
C ASP A 41 -10.45 -1.04 5.66
N ALA A 42 -10.15 0.20 5.28
CA ALA A 42 -9.53 0.52 3.99
C ALA A 42 -8.20 -0.23 3.79
N PHE A 43 -7.39 -0.38 4.84
CA PHE A 43 -6.15 -1.16 4.79
C PHE A 43 -6.43 -2.66 4.67
N GLN A 44 -7.42 -3.18 5.38
CA GLN A 44 -7.78 -4.59 5.27
C GLN A 44 -8.28 -4.94 3.86
N LYS A 45 -9.14 -4.09 3.29
CA LYS A 45 -9.60 -4.21 1.89
C LYS A 45 -8.43 -4.17 0.91
N ALA A 46 -7.45 -3.29 1.10
CA ALA A 46 -6.25 -3.26 0.26
C ALA A 46 -5.40 -4.53 0.42
N GLY A 47 -5.27 -5.05 1.65
CA GLY A 47 -4.57 -6.31 1.92
C GLY A 47 -5.25 -7.52 1.28
N GLU A 48 -6.58 -7.59 1.31
CA GLU A 48 -7.37 -8.63 0.62
C GLU A 48 -7.18 -8.61 -0.90
N GLN A 49 -6.93 -7.45 -1.49
CA GLN A 49 -6.60 -7.28 -2.91
C GLN A 49 -5.10 -7.50 -3.21
N GLY A 50 -4.28 -7.82 -2.21
CA GLY A 50 -2.84 -8.01 -2.38
C GLY A 50 -2.07 -6.73 -2.71
N LEU A 51 -2.59 -5.55 -2.34
CA LEU A 51 -1.99 -4.26 -2.69
C LEU A 51 -1.03 -3.72 -1.62
N LEU A 52 -0.93 -4.38 -0.46
CA LEU A 52 -0.03 -4.00 0.62
C LEU A 52 1.24 -4.84 0.60
N LEU A 53 2.40 -4.19 0.79
CA LEU A 53 3.72 -4.82 0.89
C LEU A 53 3.97 -5.84 -0.23
N MET A 54 3.60 -5.51 -1.47
CA MET A 54 3.69 -6.45 -2.62
C MET A 54 5.09 -7.05 -2.82
N TRP A 55 6.13 -6.34 -2.39
CA TRP A 55 7.53 -6.78 -2.45
C TRP A 55 7.88 -7.89 -1.45
N ALA A 56 7.08 -8.10 -0.42
CA ALA A 56 7.35 -9.10 0.60
C ALA A 56 7.33 -10.51 0.00
N ASP A 57 8.17 -11.38 0.54
CA ASP A 57 8.29 -12.77 0.10
C ASP A 57 6.98 -13.55 0.33
N GLU A 58 6.69 -14.49 -0.57
CA GLU A 58 5.51 -15.37 -0.51
C GLU A 58 5.44 -16.14 0.81
N GLN A 59 6.57 -16.49 1.43
CA GLN A 59 6.60 -17.19 2.72
C GLN A 59 5.95 -16.40 3.86
N TYR A 60 5.85 -15.07 3.72
CA TYR A 60 5.15 -14.20 4.68
C TYR A 60 3.75 -13.79 4.19
N GLY A 61 3.34 -14.24 3.00
CA GLY A 61 2.06 -13.93 2.36
C GLY A 61 2.11 -12.78 1.35
N GLY A 62 3.29 -12.28 0.98
CA GLY A 62 3.45 -11.24 -0.03
C GLY A 62 3.49 -11.80 -1.46
N ALA A 63 3.71 -10.93 -2.45
CA ALA A 63 3.69 -11.29 -3.87
C ALA A 63 5.10 -11.32 -4.52
N GLY A 64 6.17 -11.04 -3.77
CA GLY A 64 7.54 -11.02 -4.28
C GLY A 64 7.81 -9.97 -5.37
N VAL A 65 6.96 -8.93 -5.50
CA VAL A 65 7.05 -7.94 -6.58
C VAL A 65 8.13 -6.91 -6.25
N ALA A 66 9.32 -7.10 -6.83
CA ALA A 66 10.43 -6.15 -6.70
C ALA A 66 10.32 -4.93 -7.64
N ASP A 67 9.44 -5.01 -8.65
CA ASP A 67 9.29 -3.96 -9.66
C ASP A 67 8.52 -2.74 -9.10
N PHE A 68 9.24 -1.62 -8.96
CA PHE A 68 8.68 -0.38 -8.44
C PHE A 68 7.58 0.22 -9.31
N ARG A 69 7.47 -0.16 -10.59
CA ARG A 69 6.41 0.34 -11.49
C ARG A 69 5.01 0.01 -10.96
N TYR A 70 4.83 -1.12 -10.27
CA TYR A 70 3.57 -1.50 -9.62
C TYR A 70 3.23 -0.56 -8.44
N GLU A 71 4.20 -0.26 -7.58
CA GLU A 71 4.01 0.72 -6.49
C GLU A 71 3.72 2.12 -7.05
N GLN A 72 4.40 2.50 -8.13
CA GLN A 72 4.16 3.78 -8.79
C GLN A 72 2.72 3.90 -9.31
N ILE A 73 2.15 2.81 -9.83
CA ILE A 73 0.75 2.75 -10.24
C ILE A 73 -0.18 2.93 -9.03
N LEU A 74 0.09 2.28 -7.90
CA LEU A 74 -0.70 2.48 -6.66
C LEU A 74 -0.70 3.94 -6.21
N ILE A 75 0.47 4.58 -6.20
CA ILE A 75 0.62 5.99 -5.83
C ILE A 75 -0.21 6.88 -6.77
N GLU A 76 -0.08 6.68 -8.09
CA GLU A 76 -0.77 7.49 -9.10
C GLU A 76 -2.28 7.35 -9.02
N GLU A 77 -2.80 6.12 -8.99
CA GLU A 77 -4.24 5.89 -8.97
C GLU A 77 -4.85 6.27 -7.62
N ASN A 78 -4.14 6.14 -6.48
CA ASN A 78 -4.60 6.69 -5.20
C ASN A 78 -4.68 8.21 -5.25
N ALA A 79 -3.69 8.89 -5.84
CA ALA A 79 -3.71 10.35 -5.97
C ALA A 79 -4.82 10.86 -6.90
N HIS A 80 -5.18 10.08 -7.93
CA HIS A 80 -6.23 10.48 -8.89
C HIS A 80 -7.64 10.11 -8.46
N HIS A 81 -7.81 9.00 -7.74
CA HIS A 81 -9.12 8.38 -7.53
C HIS A 81 -9.37 7.91 -6.10
N GLY A 82 -8.35 7.88 -5.25
CA GLY A 82 -8.45 7.48 -3.85
C GLY A 82 -8.44 8.69 -2.92
N ASP A 83 -7.70 8.57 -1.83
CA ASP A 83 -7.59 9.58 -0.78
C ASP A 83 -6.13 9.77 -0.36
N ALA A 84 -5.68 11.03 -0.28
CA ALA A 84 -4.29 11.35 0.07
C ALA A 84 -3.94 10.99 1.53
N GLY A 85 -4.93 10.98 2.42
CA GLY A 85 -4.85 10.53 3.80
C GLY A 85 -4.82 9.01 3.97
N PHE A 86 -4.98 8.22 2.90
CA PHE A 86 -4.91 6.76 3.01
C PHE A 86 -3.50 6.26 3.36
N PHE A 87 -2.44 7.00 3.01
CA PHE A 87 -1.04 6.69 3.39
C PHE A 87 -0.58 5.23 3.16
N MET A 88 -1.17 4.53 2.19
CA MET A 88 -0.82 3.14 1.88
C MET A 88 0.66 2.97 1.49
N THR A 89 1.19 3.88 0.68
CA THR A 89 2.62 3.88 0.28
C THR A 89 3.56 4.14 1.45
N LEU A 90 3.18 4.94 2.45
CA LEU A 90 3.97 5.10 3.68
C LEU A 90 4.12 3.73 4.35
N HIS A 91 2.99 3.04 4.57
CA HIS A 91 2.96 1.74 5.20
C HIS A 91 3.76 0.69 4.39
N SER A 92 3.48 0.55 3.09
CA SER A 92 4.05 -0.52 2.26
C SER A 92 5.46 -0.26 1.79
N ARG A 93 5.80 0.97 1.39
CA ARG A 93 7.05 1.25 0.66
C ARG A 93 8.05 2.11 1.43
N LEU A 94 7.61 2.88 2.43
CA LEU A 94 8.54 3.58 3.32
C LEU A 94 8.86 2.75 4.55
N VAL A 95 7.86 2.36 5.33
CA VAL A 95 8.08 1.71 6.64
C VAL A 95 8.27 0.21 6.50
N GLY A 96 7.46 -0.46 5.68
CA GLY A 96 7.57 -1.90 5.43
C GLY A 96 8.99 -2.40 5.14
N PRO A 97 9.78 -1.75 4.26
CA PRO A 97 11.14 -2.21 3.96
C PRO A 97 12.09 -2.23 5.15
N TYR A 98 11.90 -1.39 6.18
CA TYR A 98 12.71 -1.51 7.41
C TYR A 98 12.51 -2.88 8.08
N LEU A 99 11.29 -3.42 8.07
CA LEU A 99 11.04 -4.78 8.54
C LEU A 99 11.61 -5.82 7.58
N GLY A 100 11.48 -5.63 6.27
CA GLY A 100 12.00 -6.56 5.26
C GLY A 100 13.52 -6.71 5.30
N GLU A 101 14.24 -5.60 5.48
CA GLU A 101 15.69 -5.54 5.38
C GLU A 101 16.41 -5.70 6.72
N LEU A 102 15.86 -5.15 7.81
CA LEU A 102 16.57 -5.04 9.09
C LEU A 102 16.08 -6.01 10.16
N ALA A 103 14.85 -6.53 10.04
CA ALA A 103 14.32 -7.44 11.03
C ALA A 103 14.96 -8.84 10.91
N ASN A 104 15.03 -9.55 12.03
CA ASN A 104 15.39 -10.97 12.01
C ASN A 104 14.19 -11.85 11.59
N GLU A 105 14.41 -13.13 11.35
CA GLU A 105 13.36 -14.04 10.87
C GLU A 105 12.17 -14.18 11.81
N GLU A 106 12.40 -14.21 13.13
CA GLU A 106 11.32 -14.26 14.12
C GLU A 106 10.43 -13.01 14.02
N GLN A 107 11.04 -11.83 13.88
CA GLN A 107 10.33 -10.57 13.74
C GLN A 107 9.56 -10.52 12.40
N LYS A 108 10.17 -10.94 11.29
CA LYS A 108 9.49 -10.98 9.99
C LYS A 108 8.26 -11.87 10.02
N GLN A 109 8.40 -13.10 10.53
CA GLN A 109 7.28 -14.05 10.67
C GLN A 109 6.17 -13.51 11.58
N ARG A 110 6.53 -12.76 12.64
CA ARG A 110 5.56 -12.17 13.54
C ARG A 110 4.80 -11.00 12.93
N TRP A 111 5.47 -10.13 12.18
CA TRP A 111 4.93 -8.82 11.79
C TRP A 111 4.46 -8.75 10.34
N LEU A 112 5.21 -9.29 9.38
CA LEU A 112 4.91 -9.13 7.95
C LEU A 112 3.53 -9.66 7.57
N PRO A 113 3.08 -10.87 7.99
CA PRO A 113 1.77 -11.38 7.58
C PRO A 113 0.61 -10.44 7.96
N LYS A 114 0.70 -9.82 9.13
CA LYS A 114 -0.32 -8.88 9.62
C LYS A 114 -0.23 -7.50 8.98
N CYS A 115 0.96 -7.10 8.53
CA CYS A 115 1.12 -5.87 7.76
C CYS A 115 0.56 -6.05 6.35
N ILE A 116 0.85 -7.19 5.72
CA ILE A 116 0.35 -7.55 4.39
C ILE A 116 -1.19 -7.63 4.39
N SER A 117 -1.79 -8.22 5.43
CA SER A 117 -3.26 -8.28 5.53
C SER A 117 -3.93 -6.96 5.88
N GLY A 118 -3.17 -5.92 6.23
CA GLY A 118 -3.72 -4.65 6.73
C GLY A 118 -4.24 -4.71 8.18
N GLU A 119 -4.11 -5.83 8.89
CA GLU A 119 -4.43 -5.92 10.33
C GLU A 119 -3.52 -4.97 11.14
N HIS A 120 -2.26 -4.83 10.71
CA HIS A 120 -1.28 -3.93 11.30
C HIS A 120 -0.90 -2.84 10.31
N ILE A 121 -1.21 -1.59 10.68
CA ILE A 121 -0.85 -0.40 9.90
C ILE A 121 0.47 0.13 10.44
N LEU A 122 1.41 0.40 9.53
CA LEU A 122 2.78 0.78 9.87
C LEU A 122 2.95 2.29 9.82
N ALA A 123 3.74 2.80 10.75
CA ALA A 123 4.17 4.19 10.81
C ALA A 123 5.62 4.26 11.30
N VAL A 124 6.27 5.40 11.08
CA VAL A 124 7.62 5.66 11.58
C VAL A 124 7.64 7.02 12.28
N ALA A 125 8.32 7.09 13.41
CA ALA A 125 8.55 8.34 14.16
C ALA A 125 10.04 8.69 14.06
N ILE A 126 10.36 9.76 13.34
CA ILE A 126 11.74 10.23 13.11
C ILE A 126 11.88 11.67 13.58
N THR A 127 11.00 12.55 13.10
CA THR A 127 11.07 13.98 13.38
C THR A 127 10.75 14.29 14.85
N GLU A 128 11.57 15.13 15.46
CA GLU A 128 11.39 15.69 16.79
C GLU A 128 11.19 17.22 16.70
N PRO A 129 10.64 17.90 17.72
CA PRO A 129 10.37 19.35 17.66
C PRO A 129 11.60 20.27 17.55
N GLY A 130 12.81 19.74 17.69
CA GLY A 130 14.07 20.48 17.85
C GLY A 130 14.76 20.87 16.55
#